data_AF-A0AA43A2C9-F1
#
_entry.id   AF-A0AA43A2C9-F1
#
_cell.length_a   1.000
_cell.length_b   1.000
_cell.length_c   1.000
_cell.angle_alpha   90.00
_cell.angle_beta   90.00
_cell.angle_gamma   90.00
#
_symmetry.space_group_name_H-M   'P 1'
#
loop_
_entity.id
_entity.type
_entity.pdbx_description
1 polymer ?
#
loop_
_entity_poly.entity_id
_entity_poly.type
_entity_poly.pdbx_seq_one_letter_code
_entity_poly.pdbx_strand_id
1 'polypeptide(L)' 'MSATDGTVQIDVVIVNYNAGDALVRCVSSVLSQQTPVRITVTDNASTDDSMKQLQSAFAGSGQV' A
#
# COMPACT_ATOMS: atom_id res chain seq x y z
N MET A 1 23.72 -28.04 -0.22
CA MET A 1 22.37 -27.79 -0.76
C MET A 1 21.94 -26.44 -0.24
N SER A 2 21.93 -25.40 -1.07
CA SER A 2 21.40 -24.09 -0.67
C SER A 2 19.93 -24.10 -1.06
N ALA A 3 19.03 -24.18 -0.09
CA ALA A 3 17.63 -23.89 -0.33
C ALA A 3 17.56 -22.42 -0.78
N THR A 4 17.06 -22.17 -1.98
CA THR A 4 16.58 -20.85 -2.35
C THR A 4 15.51 -20.51 -1.30
N ASP A 5 15.79 -19.57 -0.42
CA ASP A 5 14.80 -19.07 0.53
C ASP A 5 13.69 -18.43 -0.30
N GLY A 6 12.65 -19.22 -0.58
CA GLY A 6 11.55 -18.86 -1.45
C GLY A 6 10.63 -17.91 -0.71
N THR A 7 11.11 -16.70 -0.45
CA THR A 7 10.29 -15.65 0.17
C THR A 7 9.12 -15.35 -0.77
N VAL A 8 7.93 -15.79 -0.37
CA VAL A 8 6.69 -15.48 -1.09
C VAL A 8 6.43 -13.99 -0.95
N GLN A 9 6.47 -13.28 -2.07
CA GLN A 9 6.06 -11.87 -2.14
C GLN A 9 4.57 -11.79 -2.46
N ILE A 10 3.83 -10.97 -1.70
CA ILE A 10 2.40 -10.74 -1.90
C ILE A 10 2.19 -9.41 -2.63
N ASP A 11 1.39 -9.45 -3.68
CA ASP A 11 0.88 -8.26 -4.37
C ASP A 11 -0.48 -7.85 -3.81
N VAL A 12 -0.58 -6.60 -3.35
CA VAL A 12 -1.81 -6.03 -2.79
C VAL A 12 -2.28 -4.88 -3.69
N VAL A 13 -3.42 -5.09 -4.35
CA VAL A 13 -4.06 -4.07 -5.18
C VAL A 13 -5.21 -3.45 -4.40
N ILE A 14 -5.18 -2.13 -4.22
CA ILE A 14 -6.19 -1.36 -3.52
C ILE A 14 -6.85 -0.42 -4.52
N VAL A 15 -8.16 -0.56 -4.74
CA VAL A 15 -8.93 0.41 -5.50
C VAL A 15 -9.52 1.42 -4.51
N ASN A 16 -9.15 2.69 -4.67
CA ASN A 16 -9.54 3.78 -3.79
C ASN A 16 -10.67 4.62 -4.42
N TYR A 17 -11.70 4.97 -3.62
CA TYR A 17 -12.68 5.99 -3.96
C TYR A 17 -13.14 6.71 -2.68
N ASN A 18 -12.78 7.98 -2.54
CA ASN A 18 -13.19 8.85 -1.43
C ASN A 18 -12.99 8.26 -0.02
N ALA A 19 -11.83 7.64 0.24
CA ALA A 19 -11.59 6.90 1.48
C ALA A 19 -10.84 7.70 2.57
N GLY A 20 -10.28 8.88 2.26
CA GLY A 20 -9.52 9.73 3.18
C GLY A 20 -8.57 8.94 4.10
N ASP A 21 -8.72 9.16 5.41
CA ASP A 21 -7.94 8.49 6.45
C ASP A 21 -8.04 6.95 6.44
N ALA A 22 -9.11 6.38 5.89
CA ALA A 22 -9.25 4.93 5.80
C ALA A 22 -8.23 4.33 4.83
N LEU A 23 -7.88 5.05 3.75
CA LEU A 23 -6.84 4.61 2.81
C LEU A 23 -5.47 4.54 3.50
N VAL A 24 -5.12 5.57 4.28
CA VAL A 24 -3.84 5.63 5.01
C VAL A 24 -3.74 4.50 6.03
N ARG A 25 -4.81 4.24 6.79
CA ARG A 25 -4.85 3.13 7.76
C ARG A 25 -4.76 1.77 7.09
N CYS A 26 -5.41 1.60 5.93
CA CYS A 26 -5.35 0.37 5.14
C CYS A 26 -3.91 0.08 4.70
N VAL A 27 -3.26 1.03 4.04
CA VAL A 27 -1.87 0.89 3.57
C VAL A 27 -0.92 0.65 4.75
N SER A 28 -1.08 1.39 5.86
CA SER A 28 -0.27 1.19 7.07
C SER A 28 -0.39 -0.23 7.63
N SER A 29 -1.60 -0.78 7.66
CA SER A 29 -1.88 -2.14 8.14
C SER A 29 -1.26 -3.21 7.24
N VAL A 30 -1.29 -3.00 5.92
CA VAL A 30 -0.66 -3.93 4.96
C VAL A 30 0.87 -3.87 5.06
N LEU A 31 1.45 -2.68 5.21
CA LEU A 31 2.89 -2.51 5.38
C LEU A 31 3.42 -3.05 6.72
N SER A 32 2.58 -3.18 7.74
CA SER A 32 2.98 -3.73 9.04
C SER A 32 3.06 -5.27 9.08
N GLN A 33 2.74 -5.95 7.97
CA GLN A 33 2.81 -7.41 7.91
C GLN A 33 4.27 -7.89 7.83
N GLN A 34 4.55 -9.07 8.40
CA GLN A 34 5.89 -9.68 8.36
C GLN A 34 6.23 -10.26 6.98
N THR A 35 5.22 -10.52 6.15
CA THR A 35 5.39 -11.00 4.79
C THR A 35 5.77 -9.84 3.86
N PRO A 36 6.76 -10.00 2.96
CA PRO A 36 7.07 -9.00 1.95
C PRO A 36 5.85 -8.68 1.08
N VAL A 37 5.47 -7.41 1.02
CA VAL A 37 4.35 -6.92 0.22
C VAL A 37 4.80 -5.90 -0.82
N ARG A 38 4.14 -5.90 -1.98
CA ARG A 38 4.12 -4.78 -2.93
C ARG A 38 2.70 -4.25 -3.00
N ILE A 39 2.52 -2.95 -2.82
CA ILE A 39 1.21 -2.31 -2.82
C ILE A 39 1.06 -1.48 -4.09
N THR A 40 -0.08 -1.62 -4.76
CA THR A 40 -0.49 -0.75 -5.87
C THR A 40 -1.84 -0.15 -5.53
N VAL A 41 -1.91 1.18 -5.49
CA VAL A 41 -3.17 1.91 -5.26
C VAL A 41 -3.68 2.50 -6.56
N THR A 42 -4.88 2.11 -6.97
CA THR A 42 -5.58 2.68 -8.11
C THR A 42 -6.65 3.63 -7.61
N ASP A 43 -6.52 4.92 -7.95
CA ASP A 43 -7.59 5.88 -7.68
C ASP A 43 -8.71 5.76 -8.71
N ASN A 44 -9.95 5.60 -8.24
CA ASN A 44 -11.14 5.41 -9.08
C ASN A 44 -11.91 6.73 -9.28
N ALA A 45 -11.19 7.78 -9.69
CA ALA A 45 -11.71 9.14 -9.85
C ALA A 45 -12.28 9.73 -8.54
N SER A 46 -11.50 9.64 -7.46
CA SER A 46 -11.86 10.28 -6.20
C SER A 46 -11.96 11.80 -6.38
N THR A 47 -12.84 12.41 -5.59
CA THR A 47 -13.01 13.87 -5.52
C THR A 47 -12.52 14.47 -4.21
N ASP A 48 -12.12 13.62 -3.26
CA ASP A 48 -11.52 14.03 -2.00
C ASP A 48 -9.98 14.04 -2.06
N ASP A 49 -9.35 14.28 -0.90
CA ASP A 49 -7.90 14.36 -0.77
C ASP A 49 -7.22 13.03 -0.41
N SER A 50 -7.89 11.87 -0.57
CA SER A 50 -7.37 10.53 -0.19
C SER A 50 -5.93 10.30 -0.67
N MET A 51 -5.68 10.56 -1.95
CA MET A 51 -4.36 10.31 -2.56
C MET A 51 -3.29 11.28 -2.05
N LYS A 52 -3.65 12.54 -1.78
CA LYS A 52 -2.71 13.52 -1.19
C LYS A 52 -2.34 13.14 0.23
N GLN A 53 -3.33 12.71 1.02
CA GLN A 53 -3.11 12.23 2.39
C GLN A 53 -2.19 10.99 2.38
N LEU A 54 -2.47 10.03 1.49
CA LEU A 54 -1.63 8.84 1.34
C LEU A 54 -0.20 9.18 0.93
N GLN A 55 -0.02 10.01 -0.10
CA GLN A 55 1.31 10.44 -0.54
C GLN A 55 2.06 11.17 0.57
N SER A 56 1.39 12.04 1.33
CA SER A 56 2.01 12.76 2.44
C SER A 56 2.45 11.83 3.58
N ALA A 57 1.68 10.77 3.85
CA ALA A 57 2.00 9.79 4.89
C ALA A 57 3.21 8.89 4.56
N PHE A 58 3.50 8.68 3.27
CA PHE A 58 4.55 7.75 2.81
C PHE A 58 5.59 8.39 1.88
N ALA A 59 5.65 9.72 1.81
CA ALA A 59 6.64 10.46 1.03
C ALA A 59 8.05 10.14 1.52
N GLY A 60 8.85 9.50 0.65
CA GLY A 60 10.25 9.14 0.92
C GLY A 60 10.52 7.64 1.06
N SER A 61 9.48 6.79 1.12
CA SER A 61 9.66 5.37 1.40
C SER A 61 9.78 4.47 0.17
N GLY A 62 9.43 4.93 -1.04
CA GLY A 62 9.36 4.07 -2.23
C GLY A 62 8.44 2.85 -2.06
N GLN A 63 7.54 2.89 -1.06
CA GLN A 63 6.79 1.74 -0.55
C GLN A 63 5.31 1.70 -1.00
N VAL A 64 4.85 2.68 -1.77
CA VAL A 64 3.49 2.75 -2.35
C VAL A 64 3.53 3.54 -3.66
#